data_AF-A0A0B8NY39-F1
#
_entry.id   AF-A0A0B8NY39-F1
#
_cell.length_a   1.000
_cell.length_b   1.000
_cell.length_c   1.000
_cell.angle_alpha   90.00
_cell.angle_beta   90.00
_cell.angle_gamma   90.00
#
_symmetry.space_group_name_H-M   'P 1'
#
loop_
_entity.id
_entity.type
_entity.pdbx_description
1 polymer ?
#
loop_
_entity_poly.entity_id
_entity_poly.type
_entity_poly.pdbx_seq_one_letter_code
_entity_poly.pdbx_strand_id
1 'polypeptide(L)'
;MLVDDVITAGTAIRESMEIIQANGADLAGVLVAIDRQEKGKGELSAIQEVERDFGCSIISIVSLTDLITFLEEKGSSAEHLEAVKAYRAQYGI
;
A
#
# COMPACT_ATOMS: atom_id res chain seq x y z
N MET A 1 3.22 4.94 -15.86
CA MET A 1 2.34 4.91 -14.67
C MET A 1 1.57 3.60 -14.72
N LEU A 2 1.70 2.78 -13.69
CA LEU A 2 0.96 1.52 -13.54
C LEU A 2 -0.21 1.76 -12.57
N VAL A 3 -1.35 1.11 -12.80
CA VAL A 3 -2.50 1.16 -11.90
C VAL A 3 -2.81 -0.24 -11.40
N ASP A 4 -3.09 -0.37 -10.10
CA ASP A 4 -3.44 -1.66 -9.47
C ASP A 4 -4.48 -1.44 -8.35
N ASP A 5 -5.06 -2.52 -7.83
CA ASP A 5 -6.03 -2.43 -6.74
C ASP A 5 -5.34 -2.26 -5.37
N VAL A 6 -4.53 -3.23 -4.95
CA VAL A 6 -3.78 -3.28 -3.70
C VAL A 6 -2.45 -3.99 -3.88
N ILE A 7 -1.43 -3.56 -3.14
CA ILE A 7 -0.13 -4.26 -3.12
C ILE A 7 -0.09 -5.20 -1.91
N THR A 8 -0.13 -6.51 -2.17
CA THR A 8 -0.04 -7.56 -1.14
C THR A 8 1.39 -8.06 -0.93
N ALA A 9 1.94 -8.77 -1.90
CA ALA A 9 3.34 -9.25 -1.91
C ALA A 9 4.17 -8.63 -3.04
N GLY A 10 3.60 -7.65 -3.76
CA GLY A 10 4.24 -7.00 -4.91
C GLY A 10 4.35 -7.87 -6.17
N THR A 11 3.88 -9.13 -6.17
CA THR A 11 4.07 -10.08 -7.28
C THR A 11 3.60 -9.54 -8.64
N ALA A 12 2.40 -8.96 -8.70
CA ALA A 12 1.85 -8.38 -9.93
C ALA A 12 2.70 -7.22 -10.47
N ILE A 13 3.26 -6.41 -9.55
CA ILE A 13 4.16 -5.31 -9.89
C ILE A 13 5.48 -5.86 -10.46
N ARG A 14 6.06 -6.92 -9.86
CA ARG A 14 7.31 -7.52 -10.34
C ARG A 14 7.16 -8.05 -11.77
N GLU A 15 6.10 -8.80 -12.04
CA GLU A 15 5.80 -9.30 -13.39
C GLU A 15 5.60 -8.16 -14.39
N SER A 16 4.81 -7.15 -14.00
CA SER A 16 4.57 -5.98 -14.86
C SER A 16 5.87 -5.21 -15.15
N MET A 17 6.79 -5.14 -14.19
CA MET A 17 8.08 -4.48 -14.35
C MET A 17 8.98 -5.18 -15.36
N GLU A 18 9.03 -6.51 -15.34
CA GLU A 18 9.76 -7.28 -16.34
C GLU A 18 9.24 -6.98 -17.76
N ILE A 19 7.92 -6.89 -17.92
CA ILE A 19 7.28 -6.55 -19.20
C ILE A 19 7.61 -5.12 -19.62
N ILE A 20 7.52 -4.15 -18.71
CA ILE A 20 7.82 -2.73 -18.98
C ILE A 20 9.28 -2.57 -19.44
N GLN A 21 10.22 -3.19 -18.71
CA GLN A 21 11.66 -3.16 -19.04
C GLN A 21 11.96 -3.87 -20.36
N ALA A 22 11.32 -5.02 -20.62
CA ALA A 22 11.48 -5.74 -21.89
C ALA A 22 11.03 -4.92 -23.11
N ASN A 23 10.13 -3.95 -22.92
CA ASN A 23 9.71 -3.00 -23.95
C ASN A 23 10.51 -1.68 -23.95
N GLY A 24 11.59 -1.59 -23.16
CA GLY A 24 12.47 -0.42 -23.11
C GLY A 24 11.83 0.83 -22.51
N ALA A 25 10.80 0.67 -21.66
CA ALA A 25 10.13 1.76 -20.98
C ALA A 25 10.54 1.86 -19.50
N ASP A 26 10.41 3.06 -18.94
CA ASP A 26 10.64 3.31 -17.51
C ASP A 26 9.31 3.40 -16.74
N LEU A 27 9.28 2.81 -15.54
CA LEU A 27 8.13 2.93 -14.65
C LEU A 27 8.17 4.26 -13.91
N ALA A 28 7.31 5.20 -14.31
CA ALA A 28 7.16 6.49 -13.61
C ALA A 28 6.62 6.38 -12.17
N GLY A 29 5.92 5.29 -11.83
CA GLY A 29 5.27 5.06 -10.54
C GLY A 29 4.08 4.11 -10.64
N VAL A 30 3.52 3.75 -9.48
CA VAL A 30 2.32 2.91 -9.35
C VAL A 30 1.26 3.67 -8.58
N LEU A 31 0.01 3.60 -9.03
CA LEU A 31 -1.17 4.08 -8.33
C LEU A 31 -2.00 2.90 -7.83
N VAL A 32 -2.35 2.89 -6.55
CA VAL A 32 -3.24 1.89 -5.93
C VAL A 32 -4.42 2.52 -5.21
N ALA A 33 -5.46 1.72 -4.95
CA ALA A 33 -6.63 2.21 -4.25
C ALA A 33 -6.33 2.53 -2.77
N ILE A 34 -5.64 1.63 -2.07
CA ILE A 34 -5.35 1.79 -0.64
C ILE A 34 -3.94 1.36 -0.26
N ASP A 35 -3.25 2.19 0.53
CA ASP A 35 -2.06 1.82 1.27
C ASP A 35 -2.45 1.35 2.68
N ARG A 36 -2.28 0.05 2.94
CA ARG A 36 -2.65 -0.55 4.23
C ARG A 36 -1.67 -0.21 5.36
N GLN A 37 -0.51 0.38 5.07
CA GLN A 37 0.49 0.81 6.05
C GLN A 37 0.85 -0.29 7.07
N GLU A 38 0.91 -1.53 6.59
CA GLU A 38 1.19 -2.72 7.39
C GLU A 38 2.49 -3.39 6.94
N LYS A 39 3.18 -4.04 7.89
CA LYS A 39 4.37 -4.83 7.62
C LYS A 39 4.02 -6.01 6.70
N GLY A 40 4.91 -6.26 5.74
CA GLY A 40 4.88 -7.48 4.94
C GLY A 40 5.43 -8.67 5.72
N LYS A 41 6.29 -9.47 5.09
CA LYS A 41 6.97 -10.57 5.79
C LYS A 41 8.14 -10.10 6.65
N GLY A 42 8.63 -8.88 6.43
CA GLY A 42 9.74 -8.27 7.18
C GLY A 42 9.30 -7.01 7.91
N GLU A 43 10.26 -6.11 8.14
CA GLU A 43 10.00 -4.82 8.81
C GLU A 43 9.40 -3.75 7.89
N LEU A 44 9.49 -3.94 6.57
CA LEU A 44 8.95 -3.02 5.57
C LEU A 44 7.54 -3.43 5.15
N SER A 45 6.74 -2.46 4.71
CA SER A 45 5.50 -2.76 3.99
C SER A 45 5.80 -3.28 2.59
N ALA A 46 4.82 -3.97 1.99
CA ALA A 46 4.95 -4.40 0.59
C ALA A 46 5.13 -3.22 -0.38
N ILE A 47 4.58 -2.05 -0.05
CA ILE A 47 4.80 -0.80 -0.77
C ILE A 47 6.26 -0.36 -0.68
N GLN A 48 6.82 -0.27 0.52
CA GLN A 48 8.22 0.12 0.71
C GLN A 48 9.21 -0.86 0.07
N GLU A 49 8.89 -2.16 0.08
CA GLU A 49 9.69 -3.17 -0.63
C GLU A 49 9.71 -2.90 -2.14
N VAL A 50 8.56 -2.59 -2.75
CA VAL A 50 8.47 -2.25 -4.17
C VAL A 50 9.19 -0.93 -4.48
N GLU A 51 9.01 0.12 -3.67
CA GLU A 51 9.73 1.39 -3.85
C GLU A 51 11.26 1.20 -3.79
N ARG A 52 11.74 0.42 -2.81
CA ARG A 52 13.16 0.10 -2.67
C ARG A 52 13.69 -0.73 -3.85
N ASP A 53 12.96 -1.77 -4.23
CA ASP A 53 13.43 -2.74 -5.24
C ASP A 53 13.44 -2.14 -6.64
N PHE A 54 12.55 -1.17 -6.91
CA PHE A 54 12.34 -0.65 -8.27
C PHE A 54 12.59 0.85 -8.44
N GLY A 55 12.84 1.60 -7.35
CA GLY A 55 13.13 3.03 -7.41
C GLY A 55 11.96 3.87 -7.95
N CYS A 56 10.74 3.36 -7.86
CA CYS A 56 9.53 4.04 -8.32
C CYS A 56 8.70 4.54 -7.12
N SER A 57 7.92 5.61 -7.31
CA SER A 57 6.98 6.08 -6.28
C SER A 57 5.68 5.29 -6.32
N ILE A 58 5.18 4.90 -5.14
CA ILE A 58 3.81 4.39 -5.00
C ILE A 58 2.90 5.51 -4.49
N ILE A 59 1.75 5.66 -5.12
CA ILE A 59 0.71 6.62 -4.75
C ILE A 59 -0.54 5.82 -4.42
N SER A 60 -1.23 6.17 -3.34
CA SER A 60 -2.51 5.58 -2.98
C SER A 60 -3.63 6.63 -3.00
N ILE A 61 -4.86 6.21 -3.30
CA ILE A 61 -6.03 7.10 -3.20
C ILE A 61 -6.31 7.40 -1.72
N VAL A 62 -6.20 6.38 -0.85
CA VAL A 62 -6.32 6.49 0.61
C VAL A 62 -5.31 5.60 1.32
N SER A 63 -5.09 5.86 2.60
CA SER A 63 -4.26 5.06 3.50
C SER A 63 -5.06 4.50 4.67
N LEU A 64 -4.46 3.58 5.44
CA LEU A 64 -5.00 3.14 6.73
C LEU A 64 -5.18 4.32 7.71
N THR A 65 -4.30 5.31 7.66
CA THR A 65 -4.42 6.53 8.47
C THR A 65 -5.67 7.34 8.09
N ASP A 66 -5.97 7.44 6.79
CA ASP A 66 -7.20 8.12 6.33
C ASP A 66 -8.45 7.36 6.76
N LEU A 67 -8.42 6.02 6.73
CA LEU A 67 -9.51 5.18 7.21
C LEU A 67 -9.76 5.37 8.71
N ILE A 68 -8.71 5.43 9.53
CA ILE A 68 -8.82 5.70 10.97
C ILE A 68 -9.43 7.08 11.20
N THR A 69 -8.94 8.11 10.49
CA THR A 69 -9.46 9.48 10.58
C THR A 69 -10.96 9.52 10.25
N PHE A 70 -11.37 8.85 9.17
CA PHE A 70 -12.78 8.75 8.79
C PHE A 70 -13.64 8.09 9.87
N LEU A 71 -13.16 7.02 10.50
CA LEU A 71 -13.88 6.33 11.58
C LEU A 71 -14.01 7.19 12.84
N GLU A 72 -12.99 8.00 13.16
CA GLU A 72 -13.01 8.96 14.27
C GLU A 72 -14.06 10.05 14.04
N GLU A 73 -14.13 10.61 12.84
CA GLU A 73 -15.07 11.68 12.49
C GLU A 73 -16.53 11.21 12.49
N LYS A 74 -16.79 9.98 12.03
CA LYS A 74 -18.16 9.47 11.88
C LYS A 74 -18.83 9.18 13.25
N GLY A 75 -18.05 8.87 14.28
CA GLY A 75 -18.51 8.64 15.66
C GLY A 75 -19.41 7.41 15.91
N SER A 76 -20.06 6.86 14.87
CA SER A 76 -21.00 5.73 14.96
C SER A 76 -20.34 4.35 14.90
N SER A 77 -19.01 4.27 14.91
CA SER A 77 -18.26 3.04 14.62
C SER A 77 -17.09 2.82 15.58
N ALA A 78 -17.32 3.08 16.87
CA ALA A 78 -16.31 2.93 17.92
C ALA A 78 -15.70 1.52 17.97
N GLU A 79 -16.50 0.46 17.80
CA GLU A 79 -16.00 -0.92 17.76
C GLU A 79 -15.03 -1.15 16.60
N HIS A 80 -15.38 -0.70 15.39
CA HIS A 80 -14.50 -0.81 14.23
C HIS A 80 -13.23 0.03 14.38
N LEU A 81 -13.35 1.24 14.95
CA LEU A 81 -12.21 2.11 15.20
C LEU A 81 -11.19 1.43 16.13
N GLU A 82 -11.65 0.88 17.25
CA GLU A 82 -10.77 0.19 18.19
C GLU A 82 -10.14 -1.07 17.58
N ALA A 83 -10.91 -1.84 16.80
CA ALA A 83 -10.38 -3.01 16.10
C ALA A 83 -9.28 -2.64 15.08
N VAL A 84 -9.49 -1.57 14.30
CA VAL A 84 -8.50 -1.09 13.32
C VAL A 84 -7.27 -0.49 14.00
N LYS A 85 -7.45 0.23 15.12
CA LYS A 85 -6.32 0.73 15.94
C LYS A 85 -5.49 -0.40 16.53
N ALA A 86 -6.12 -1.44 17.06
CA ALA A 86 -5.44 -2.62 17.57
C ALA A 86 -4.64 -3.33 16.46
N TYR A 87 -5.24 -3.48 15.28
CA TYR A 87 -4.55 -4.03 14.10
C TYR A 87 -3.33 -3.19 13.72
N ARG A 88 -3.47 -1.86 13.63
CA ARG A 88 -2.36 -0.95 13.35
C ARG A 88 -1.27 -1.02 14.42
N ALA A 89 -1.62 -1.15 15.70
CA ALA A 89 -0.64 -1.28 16.77
C ALA A 89 0.19 -2.57 16.64
N GLN A 90 -0.43 -3.66 16.15
CA GLN A 90 0.23 -4.95 15.99
C GLN A 90 1.06 -5.05 14.70
N TYR A 91 0.54 -4.53 13.59
CA TYR A 91 1.09 -4.76 12.24
C TYR A 91 1.52 -3.49 11.51
N GLY A 92 1.21 -2.32 12.04
CA GLY A 92 1.54 -1.05 11.40
C GLY A 92 3.03 -0.81 11.28
N ILE A 93 3.39 0.03 10.30
CA ILE A 93 4.76 0.53 10.11
C ILE A 93 4.89 1.98 10.55
#